data_AF-A0A0Q9RJM2-F1
#
_entry.id   AF-A0A0Q9RJM2-F1
#
_cell.length_a   1.000
_cell.length_b   1.000
_cell.length_c   1.000
_cell.angle_alpha   90.00
_cell.angle_beta   90.00
_cell.angle_gamma   90.00
#
_symmetry.space_group_name_H-M   'P 1'
#
loop_
_entity.id
_entity.type
_entity.pdbx_description
1 polymer ?
#
loop_
_entity_poly.entity_id
_entity_poly.type
_entity_poly.pdbx_seq_one_letter_code
_entity_poly.pdbx_strand_id
1 'polypeptide(L)'
;MKGKVWSLGGARRLLVGGLLGASLSIVAQGSLSTASADVFVDQRPAASWRVNGVVRATVIVGDTVVVGGSFTTAVSPNGQSVARRNLAAFSLTTGALRTDWRADASADVRALETDGSSIYVGGSFTTIAGQARQRIAKLGVATGAVDAQFRPNLNSTVRAIETDASAVYVGGQFTTVNGATRQRIAKLTFNGALDPDFRPNANGYVWGIVKTPTSSVVYVSGLFTQLNGVNRNGVGALSATNGSTTGPSFGSSARPTLGLAINPDGTRLYGAGANNTAAAWSTATGTRVWRVVTMGDIQAIEYYQGTVYFGFHDGYQTNHELKLLAADAVTGAVDPTFRPRFNRFMGVMAIDISPLGLVAGGDFTSVTGVAAQGWVRFPPDGPPDPGTEEVTFAATDDATIHQGQPTTNFGGADRLLVDSSPAVLNSLVRFSVTGVAGRQVQRATLRLYVLDPTEAGGAVSGTSDTTWSEQTVTWNTAPAAGPPVATLPSIQAGSWYEVDVTDLVTGDGALSLRITPMSTNGADYASSEYPGGLGPALVLRVADQ
;
A
#
# COMPACT_ATOMS: atom_id res chain seq x y z
N MET A 1 -13.76 -38.63 -52.27
CA MET A 1 -14.90 -39.55 -52.11
C MET A 1 -14.44 -40.78 -51.36
N LYS A 2 -15.17 -41.16 -50.30
CA LYS A 2 -15.18 -42.46 -49.57
C LYS A 2 -13.87 -42.83 -48.84
N GLY A 3 -13.84 -43.21 -47.56
CA GLY A 3 -14.88 -43.43 -46.55
C GLY A 3 -14.22 -43.82 -45.22
N LYS A 4 -14.90 -43.52 -44.11
CA LYS A 4 -14.59 -43.96 -42.72
C LYS A 4 -14.77 -45.47 -42.57
N VAL A 5 -14.06 -46.09 -41.60
CA VAL A 5 -14.62 -46.80 -40.41
C VAL A 5 -13.49 -47.31 -39.48
N TRP A 6 -13.62 -46.96 -38.18
CA TRP A 6 -13.29 -47.57 -36.86
C TRP A 6 -12.43 -48.87 -36.78
N SER A 7 -11.61 -49.17 -35.75
CA SER A 7 -11.82 -49.08 -34.28
C SER A 7 -10.58 -49.48 -33.43
N LEU A 8 -10.66 -49.16 -32.11
CA LEU A 8 -10.28 -49.92 -30.89
C LEU A 8 -8.82 -50.16 -30.41
N GLY A 9 -8.61 -49.80 -29.14
CA GLY A 9 -7.66 -50.32 -28.13
C GLY A 9 -7.65 -49.36 -26.93
N GLY A 10 -8.16 -49.63 -25.71
CA GLY A 10 -8.06 -50.80 -24.83
C GLY A 10 -6.74 -50.74 -24.04
N ALA A 11 -6.62 -50.87 -22.71
CA ALA A 11 -7.54 -51.06 -21.59
C ALA A 11 -6.76 -50.99 -20.26
N ARG A 12 -7.46 -50.60 -19.16
CA ARG A 12 -7.42 -51.16 -17.79
C ARG A 12 -6.13 -51.16 -16.92
N ARG A 13 -6.29 -50.74 -15.66
CA ARG A 13 -6.34 -51.52 -14.38
C ARG A 13 -6.68 -50.51 -13.24
N LEU A 14 -7.39 -50.81 -12.15
CA LEU A 14 -7.18 -51.84 -11.13
C LEU A 14 -8.44 -52.00 -10.23
N LEU A 15 -8.65 -53.19 -9.66
CA LEU A 15 -9.66 -53.49 -8.63
C LEU A 15 -8.97 -53.96 -7.32
N VAL A 16 -9.33 -53.28 -6.22
CA VAL A 16 -9.71 -53.72 -4.85
C VAL A 16 -8.90 -54.75 -4.03
N GLY A 17 -8.60 -54.33 -2.79
CA GLY A 17 -8.48 -55.10 -1.53
C GLY A 17 -7.81 -54.21 -0.48
N GLY A 18 -8.30 -53.87 0.71
CA GLY A 18 -9.36 -54.38 1.58
C GLY A 18 -8.73 -54.59 2.97
N LEU A 19 -9.00 -53.73 3.97
CA LEU A 19 -9.00 -54.06 5.41
C LEU A 19 -9.32 -52.83 6.29
N LEU A 20 -10.14 -53.09 7.31
CA LEU A 20 -10.58 -52.20 8.37
C LEU A 20 -9.42 -51.77 9.27
N GLY A 21 -9.39 -50.49 9.62
CA GLY A 21 -8.59 -49.95 10.71
C GLY A 21 -9.22 -48.64 11.17
N ALA A 22 -10.02 -48.71 12.23
CA ALA A 22 -10.50 -47.52 12.91
C ALA A 22 -9.32 -46.81 13.57
N SER A 23 -8.96 -45.64 13.08
CA SER A 23 -8.23 -44.64 13.85
C SER A 23 -9.13 -43.44 14.02
N LEU A 24 -9.60 -43.23 15.26
CA LEU A 24 -10.05 -41.93 15.73
C LEU A 24 -8.91 -40.94 15.50
N SER A 25 -9.03 -40.09 14.50
CA SER A 25 -8.33 -38.82 14.48
C SER A 25 -9.34 -37.78 14.93
N ILE A 26 -9.21 -37.34 16.19
CA ILE A 26 -9.67 -36.01 16.58
C ILE A 26 -8.90 -35.06 15.65
N VAL A 27 -9.55 -34.65 14.57
CA VAL A 27 -9.18 -33.43 13.88
C VAL A 27 -9.63 -32.34 14.81
N ALA A 28 -8.71 -31.84 15.64
CA ALA A 28 -8.85 -30.50 16.16
C ALA A 28 -8.94 -29.60 14.92
N GLN A 29 -10.16 -29.22 14.54
CA GLN A 29 -10.41 -28.14 13.60
C GLN A 29 -10.04 -26.83 14.30
N GLY A 30 -8.75 -26.66 14.61
CA GLY A 30 -8.14 -25.35 14.62
C GLY A 30 -7.96 -25.01 13.15
N SER A 31 -8.91 -24.26 12.59
CA SER A 31 -8.62 -23.52 11.38
C SER A 31 -7.49 -22.56 11.74
N LEU A 32 -6.27 -22.87 11.31
CA LEU A 32 -5.24 -21.85 11.23
C LEU A 32 -5.78 -20.84 10.21
N SER A 33 -6.30 -19.72 10.70
CA SER A 33 -6.47 -18.54 9.87
C SER A 33 -5.11 -18.25 9.24
N THR A 34 -5.08 -18.04 7.94
CA THR A 34 -3.94 -17.36 7.31
C THR A 34 -3.80 -16.02 8.00
N ALA A 35 -2.85 -15.91 8.93
CA ALA A 35 -2.38 -14.62 9.39
C ALA A 35 -1.72 -13.97 8.17
N SER A 36 -2.52 -13.19 7.44
CA SER A 36 -2.03 -12.02 6.74
C SER A 36 -1.27 -11.24 7.81
N ALA A 37 0.00 -10.93 7.58
CA ALA A 37 0.65 -9.89 8.35
C ALA A 37 -0.09 -8.61 7.98
N ASP A 38 -1.19 -8.34 8.67
CA ASP A 38 -1.96 -7.12 8.47
C ASP A 38 -1.00 -6.00 8.76
N VAL A 39 -0.71 -5.18 7.74
CA VAL A 39 0.02 -3.94 7.93
C VAL A 39 -0.82 -3.10 8.87
N PHE A 40 -0.46 -3.14 10.15
CA PHE A 40 -1.03 -2.26 11.14
C PHE A 40 -0.54 -0.86 10.79
N VAL A 41 -1.47 0.03 10.46
CA VAL A 41 -1.19 1.46 10.43
C VAL A 41 -1.56 1.98 11.80
N ASP A 42 -0.56 2.40 12.59
CA ASP A 42 -0.83 3.02 13.88
C ASP A 42 -1.70 4.27 13.68
N GLN A 43 -2.73 4.42 14.52
CA GLN A 43 -3.61 5.59 14.54
C GLN A 43 -2.95 6.86 15.09
N ARG A 44 -1.77 6.76 15.70
CA ARG A 44 -0.96 7.87 16.19
C ARG A 44 -0.26 8.53 14.99
N PRO A 45 -0.58 9.81 14.69
CA PRO A 45 0.09 10.51 13.61
C PRO A 45 1.47 11.01 14.05
N ALA A 46 2.39 11.12 13.10
CA ALA A 46 3.71 11.70 13.34
C ALA A 46 3.79 13.18 12.94
N ALA A 47 4.49 13.97 13.76
CA ALA A 47 4.68 15.39 13.50
C ALA A 47 5.38 15.61 12.15
N SER A 48 4.93 16.65 11.44
CA SER A 48 5.38 16.99 10.09
C SER A 48 5.33 18.50 9.87
N TRP A 49 5.99 18.95 8.81
CA TRP A 49 5.64 20.25 8.22
C TRP A 49 4.16 20.24 7.81
N ARG A 50 3.56 21.43 7.75
CA ARG A 50 2.13 21.65 7.49
C ARG A 50 1.96 22.56 6.29
N VAL A 51 0.75 22.66 5.75
CA VAL A 51 0.40 23.69 4.76
C VAL A 51 -0.74 24.56 5.27
N ASN A 52 -0.79 25.83 4.88
CA ASN A 52 -1.75 26.81 5.42
C ASN A 52 -3.16 26.75 4.79
N GLY A 53 -3.53 25.64 4.17
CA GLY A 53 -4.79 25.51 3.44
C GLY A 53 -5.19 24.06 3.21
N VAL A 54 -6.23 23.86 2.39
CA VAL A 54 -6.87 22.56 2.22
C VAL A 54 -6.07 21.70 1.24
N VAL A 55 -5.72 20.49 1.64
CA VAL A 55 -5.16 19.47 0.74
C VAL A 55 -6.30 18.62 0.17
N ARG A 56 -6.27 18.42 -1.15
CA ARG A 56 -7.32 17.73 -1.92
C ARG A 56 -6.82 16.54 -2.72
N ALA A 57 -5.50 16.40 -2.84
CA ALA A 57 -4.85 15.28 -3.49
C ALA A 57 -3.52 15.01 -2.78
N THR A 58 -3.14 13.74 -2.69
CA THR A 58 -1.85 13.31 -2.14
C THR A 58 -1.36 12.11 -2.94
N VAL A 59 -0.05 11.94 -3.07
CA VAL A 59 0.58 10.74 -3.63
C VAL A 59 1.92 10.48 -2.96
N ILE A 60 2.28 9.21 -2.80
CA ILE A 60 3.52 8.69 -2.24
C ILE A 60 4.34 8.06 -3.37
N VAL A 61 5.62 8.44 -3.47
CA VAL A 61 6.59 7.80 -4.37
C VAL A 61 7.88 7.57 -3.60
N GLY A 62 8.11 6.32 -3.17
CA GLY A 62 9.16 6.02 -2.20
C GLY A 62 8.97 6.83 -0.92
N ASP A 63 10.02 7.55 -0.48
CA ASP A 63 9.94 8.47 0.66
C ASP A 63 9.30 9.84 0.31
N THR A 64 8.91 10.10 -0.93
CA THR A 64 8.36 11.41 -1.31
C THR A 64 6.84 11.43 -1.20
N VAL A 65 6.30 12.25 -0.30
CA VAL A 65 4.87 12.60 -0.26
C VAL A 65 4.68 13.91 -1.03
N VAL A 66 3.83 13.93 -2.04
CA VAL A 66 3.41 15.17 -2.71
C VAL A 66 1.96 15.47 -2.35
N VAL A 67 1.71 16.69 -1.87
CA VAL A 67 0.36 17.16 -1.53
C VAL A 67 -0.06 18.30 -2.44
N GLY A 68 -1.27 18.21 -2.96
CA GLY A 68 -1.88 19.18 -3.86
C GLY A 68 -3.18 19.72 -3.28
N GLY A 69 -3.44 21.02 -3.45
CA GLY A 69 -4.65 21.62 -2.91
C GLY A 69 -4.74 23.11 -3.15
N SER A 70 -5.25 23.84 -2.14
CA SER A 70 -5.41 25.29 -2.14
C SER A 70 -4.68 25.88 -0.93
N PHE A 71 -3.42 26.27 -1.12
CA PHE A 71 -2.54 26.79 -0.06
C PHE A 71 -1.40 27.63 -0.65
N THR A 72 -0.75 28.44 0.18
CA THR A 72 0.30 29.39 -0.25
C THR A 72 1.62 29.22 0.50
N THR A 73 1.64 28.52 1.63
CA THR A 73 2.84 28.29 2.42
C THR A 73 2.88 26.88 3.01
N ALA A 74 4.11 26.38 3.18
CA ALA A 74 4.44 25.27 4.06
C ALA A 74 5.06 25.83 5.36
N VAL A 75 4.73 25.23 6.51
CA VAL A 75 5.16 25.69 7.84
C VAL A 75 5.77 24.53 8.61
N SER A 76 6.99 24.67 9.08
CA SER A 76 7.69 23.67 9.88
C SER A 76 7.06 23.50 11.27
N PRO A 77 7.37 22.41 12.00
CA PRO A 77 6.97 22.24 13.39
C PRO A 77 7.33 23.42 14.30
N ASN A 78 8.50 24.04 14.11
CA ASN A 78 8.99 25.19 14.89
C ASN A 78 8.54 26.58 14.34
N GLY A 79 7.66 26.63 13.34
CA GLY A 79 7.03 27.88 12.87
C GLY A 79 7.72 28.58 11.69
N GLN A 80 8.82 28.04 11.16
CA GLN A 80 9.44 28.53 9.93
C GLN A 80 8.46 28.36 8.75
N SER A 81 8.22 29.44 8.01
CA SER A 81 7.33 29.44 6.84
C SER A 81 8.12 29.52 5.53
N VAL A 82 7.74 28.69 4.56
CA VAL A 82 8.32 28.64 3.21
C VAL A 82 7.19 28.74 2.18
N ALA A 83 7.35 29.60 1.17
CA ALA A 83 6.36 29.73 0.11
C ALA A 83 6.25 28.41 -0.70
N ARG A 84 5.01 27.91 -0.83
CA ARG A 84 4.62 26.76 -1.64
C ARG A 84 3.20 26.99 -2.09
N ARG A 85 2.97 27.16 -3.38
CA ARG A 85 1.65 27.50 -3.91
C ARG A 85 0.99 26.25 -4.50
N ASN A 86 -0.05 25.78 -3.81
CA ASN A 86 -0.96 24.70 -4.22
C ASN A 86 -0.32 23.31 -4.44
N LEU A 87 1.00 23.19 -4.37
CA LEU A 87 1.72 21.93 -4.51
C LEU A 87 3.02 21.96 -3.68
N ALA A 88 3.28 20.93 -2.91
CA ALA A 88 4.49 20.78 -2.08
C ALA A 88 4.87 19.31 -1.92
N ALA A 89 6.15 19.03 -1.70
CA ALA A 89 6.65 17.69 -1.43
C ALA A 89 7.34 17.60 -0.06
N PHE A 90 7.19 16.47 0.60
CA PHE A 90 7.70 16.17 1.93
C PHE A 90 8.36 14.79 1.95
N SER A 91 9.24 14.55 2.92
CA SER A 91 9.70 13.20 3.25
C SER A 91 8.61 12.50 4.09
N LEU A 92 8.26 11.27 3.73
CA LEU A 92 7.30 10.45 4.47
C LEU A 92 7.88 10.02 5.83
N THR A 93 9.14 9.62 5.86
CA THR A 93 9.85 9.20 7.06
C THR A 93 9.95 10.33 8.09
N THR A 94 10.36 11.52 7.65
CA THR A 94 10.67 12.63 8.58
C THR A 94 9.55 13.67 8.70
N GLY A 95 8.65 13.74 7.73
CA GLY A 95 7.66 14.82 7.61
C GLY A 95 8.27 16.17 7.20
N ALA A 96 9.57 16.22 6.87
CA ALA A 96 10.26 17.45 6.49
C ALA A 96 9.87 17.92 5.09
N LEU A 97 9.78 19.23 4.86
CA LEU A 97 9.64 19.80 3.52
C LEU A 97 10.88 19.45 2.67
N ARG A 98 10.66 18.91 1.47
CA ARG A 98 11.71 18.77 0.46
C ARG A 98 11.97 20.13 -0.18
N THR A 99 13.08 20.77 0.21
CA THR A 99 13.41 22.13 -0.22
C THR A 99 13.97 22.18 -1.64
N ASP A 100 14.56 21.09 -2.10
CA ASP A 100 15.04 20.80 -3.47
C ASP A 100 13.90 20.51 -4.46
N TRP A 101 12.68 20.27 -3.96
CA TRP A 101 11.51 20.01 -4.76
C TRP A 101 10.60 21.25 -4.86
N ARG A 102 10.28 21.68 -6.10
CA ARG A 102 9.37 22.83 -6.30
C ARG A 102 8.62 22.82 -7.62
N ALA A 103 7.29 22.87 -7.54
CA ALA A 103 6.40 22.94 -8.70
C ALA A 103 5.11 23.76 -8.42
N ASP A 104 5.25 25.04 -8.07
CA ASP A 104 4.11 25.90 -7.72
C ASP A 104 3.03 25.95 -8.83
N ALA A 105 1.78 25.63 -8.49
CA ALA A 105 0.65 25.65 -9.41
C ALA A 105 -0.18 26.94 -9.27
N SER A 106 -0.63 27.53 -10.39
CA SER A 106 -1.35 28.82 -10.36
C SER A 106 -2.75 28.78 -9.74
N ALA A 107 -3.33 27.59 -9.54
CA ALA A 107 -4.61 27.39 -8.88
C ALA A 107 -4.70 25.99 -8.26
N ASP A 108 -5.87 25.65 -7.72
CA ASP A 108 -6.15 24.37 -7.06
C ASP A 108 -5.62 23.16 -7.83
N VAL A 109 -4.85 22.32 -7.13
CA VAL A 109 -4.57 20.93 -7.53
C VAL A 109 -5.66 20.02 -6.96
N ARG A 110 -6.17 19.11 -7.79
CA ARG A 110 -7.34 18.25 -7.50
C ARG A 110 -7.07 16.76 -7.71
N ALA A 111 -6.01 16.41 -8.43
CA ALA A 111 -5.60 15.03 -8.65
C ALA A 111 -4.08 14.95 -8.65
N LEU A 112 -3.55 13.90 -8.04
CA LEU A 112 -2.16 13.48 -8.11
C LEU A 112 -2.16 11.99 -8.38
N GLU A 113 -1.29 11.54 -9.27
CA GLU A 113 -1.11 10.13 -9.62
C GLU A 113 0.35 9.88 -9.98
N THR A 114 0.83 8.64 -9.87
CA THR A 114 2.22 8.28 -10.14
C THR A 114 2.33 7.03 -11.03
N ASP A 115 3.32 7.02 -11.93
CA ASP A 115 3.76 5.80 -12.63
C ASP A 115 4.99 5.16 -11.97
N GLY A 116 5.34 5.61 -10.76
CA GLY A 116 6.55 5.26 -10.02
C GLY A 116 7.80 6.07 -10.43
N SER A 117 7.87 6.53 -11.68
CA SER A 117 8.98 7.35 -12.19
C SER A 117 8.67 8.85 -12.19
N SER A 118 7.40 9.21 -12.31
CA SER A 118 6.89 10.55 -12.55
C SER A 118 5.59 10.78 -11.81
N ILE A 119 5.30 12.05 -11.54
CA ILE A 119 4.07 12.49 -10.88
C ILE A 119 3.22 13.25 -11.90
N TYR A 120 1.98 12.81 -12.07
CA TYR A 120 0.97 13.50 -12.87
C TYR A 120 0.12 14.38 -11.96
N VAL A 121 -0.04 15.64 -12.34
CA VAL A 121 -0.74 16.65 -11.54
C VAL A 121 -1.93 17.16 -12.34
N GLY A 122 -3.14 17.04 -11.77
CA GLY A 122 -4.38 17.51 -12.36
C GLY A 122 -5.06 18.58 -11.51
N GLY A 123 -5.69 19.58 -12.14
CA GLY A 123 -6.42 20.60 -11.39
C GLY A 123 -6.99 21.72 -12.25
N SER A 124 -7.15 22.89 -11.62
CA SER A 124 -7.67 24.11 -12.21
C SER A 124 -6.58 25.13 -12.52
N PHE A 125 -5.30 24.75 -12.52
CA PHE A 125 -4.18 25.62 -12.84
C PHE A 125 -4.02 25.83 -14.34
N THR A 126 -3.35 26.91 -14.71
CA THR A 126 -2.95 27.25 -16.10
C THR A 126 -1.43 27.27 -16.26
N THR A 127 -0.70 27.30 -15.15
CA THR A 127 0.76 27.22 -15.11
C THR A 127 1.23 26.37 -13.93
N ILE A 128 2.36 25.69 -14.09
CA ILE A 128 3.08 25.00 -13.02
C ILE A 128 4.57 25.33 -13.12
N ALA A 129 5.22 25.67 -12.00
CA ALA A 129 6.58 26.21 -11.97
C ALA A 129 6.81 27.38 -12.96
N GLY A 130 5.78 28.22 -13.17
CA GLY A 130 5.80 29.32 -14.15
C GLY A 130 5.64 28.90 -15.62
N GLN A 131 5.65 27.61 -15.94
CA GLN A 131 5.46 27.08 -17.29
C GLN A 131 3.98 26.88 -17.61
N ALA A 132 3.56 27.22 -18.83
CA ALA A 132 2.18 27.02 -19.28
C ALA A 132 1.83 25.52 -19.35
N ARG A 133 0.90 25.11 -18.48
CA ARG A 133 0.36 23.75 -18.35
C ARG A 133 -1.14 23.85 -18.07
N GLN A 134 -1.95 23.53 -19.07
CA GLN A 134 -3.39 23.73 -18.98
C GLN A 134 -4.03 22.53 -18.29
N ARG A 135 -4.29 22.67 -16.99
CA ARG A 135 -5.05 21.73 -16.14
C ARG A 135 -4.36 20.41 -15.83
N ILE A 136 -3.29 20.04 -16.56
CA ILE A 136 -2.50 18.84 -16.30
C ILE A 136 -1.00 19.09 -16.54
N ALA A 137 -0.15 18.43 -15.76
CA ALA A 137 1.30 18.42 -15.90
C ALA A 137 1.89 17.07 -15.52
N LYS A 138 3.12 16.81 -15.97
CA LYS A 138 3.97 15.67 -15.55
C LYS A 138 5.24 16.23 -14.94
N LEU A 139 5.61 15.74 -13.76
CA LEU A 139 6.73 16.22 -12.95
C LEU A 139 7.69 15.09 -12.61
N GLY A 140 8.98 15.40 -12.48
CA GLY A 140 9.96 14.49 -11.90
C GLY A 140 9.78 14.34 -10.39
N VAL A 141 9.89 13.11 -9.88
CA VAL A 141 9.72 12.79 -8.46
C VAL A 141 10.75 13.51 -7.57
N ALA A 142 12.02 13.53 -7.98
CA ALA A 142 13.11 14.03 -7.15
C ALA A 142 13.08 15.56 -6.93
N THR A 143 12.77 16.33 -7.98
CA THR A 143 12.95 17.80 -7.97
C THR A 143 11.68 18.59 -8.31
N GLY A 144 10.62 17.93 -8.77
CA GLY A 144 9.43 18.59 -9.27
C GLY A 144 9.65 19.26 -10.64
N ALA A 145 10.74 18.91 -11.34
CA ALA A 145 11.02 19.42 -12.68
C ALA A 145 9.86 19.10 -13.63
N VAL A 146 9.38 20.12 -14.35
CA VAL A 146 8.28 19.96 -15.31
C VAL A 146 8.78 19.26 -16.56
N ASP A 147 8.14 18.14 -16.93
CA ASP A 147 8.40 17.49 -18.20
C ASP A 147 8.04 18.46 -19.35
N ALA A 148 9.01 18.77 -20.20
CA ALA A 148 8.83 19.71 -21.30
C ALA A 148 7.93 19.16 -22.42
N GLN A 149 7.94 17.85 -22.65
CA GLN A 149 7.25 17.17 -23.75
C GLN A 149 5.78 16.88 -23.43
N PHE A 150 5.43 16.64 -22.16
CA PHE A 150 4.05 16.43 -21.77
C PHE A 150 3.27 17.75 -21.76
N ARG A 151 2.59 18.08 -22.87
CA ARG A 151 1.86 19.36 -23.05
C ARG A 151 0.38 19.23 -23.46
N PRO A 152 -0.45 18.39 -22.82
CA PRO A 152 -1.88 18.36 -23.16
C PRO A 152 -2.55 19.70 -22.85
N ASN A 153 -3.57 20.05 -23.64
CA ASN A 153 -4.38 21.24 -23.45
C ASN A 153 -5.85 20.85 -23.21
N LEU A 154 -6.28 20.89 -21.95
CA LEU A 154 -7.67 20.65 -21.56
C LEU A 154 -8.33 21.97 -21.18
N ASN A 155 -9.57 22.18 -21.63
CA ASN A 155 -10.27 23.45 -21.44
C ASN A 155 -10.91 23.65 -20.05
N SER A 156 -10.93 22.63 -19.19
CA SER A 156 -11.51 22.71 -17.86
C SER A 156 -10.83 21.75 -16.88
N THR A 157 -11.22 21.82 -15.62
CA THR A 157 -10.56 21.12 -14.49
C THR A 157 -10.43 19.61 -14.72
N VAL A 158 -9.22 19.11 -14.47
CA VAL A 158 -8.94 17.68 -14.29
C VAL A 158 -9.14 17.33 -12.81
N ARG A 159 -9.88 16.27 -12.53
CA ARG A 159 -10.23 15.80 -11.17
C ARG A 159 -9.81 14.38 -10.88
N ALA A 160 -9.53 13.59 -11.90
CA ALA A 160 -9.04 12.22 -11.75
C ALA A 160 -7.94 11.99 -12.77
N ILE A 161 -6.91 11.27 -12.35
CA ILE A 161 -5.83 10.76 -13.20
C ILE A 161 -5.64 9.31 -12.77
N GLU A 162 -5.37 8.43 -13.73
CA GLU A 162 -4.96 7.06 -13.51
C GLU A 162 -3.92 6.71 -14.59
N THR A 163 -2.97 5.84 -14.29
CA THR A 163 -1.96 5.40 -15.25
C THR A 163 -1.94 3.87 -15.40
N ASP A 164 -1.55 3.41 -16.58
CA ASP A 164 -1.13 2.02 -16.77
C ASP A 164 0.23 1.98 -17.45
N ALA A 165 0.71 0.80 -17.83
CA ALA A 165 2.01 0.64 -18.48
C ALA A 165 2.17 1.39 -19.82
N SER A 166 1.08 1.92 -20.40
CA SER A 166 1.04 2.47 -21.75
C SER A 166 0.47 3.89 -21.86
N ALA A 167 -0.34 4.33 -20.89
CA ALA A 167 -1.16 5.51 -21.05
C ALA A 167 -1.52 6.20 -19.72
N VAL A 168 -2.03 7.42 -19.86
CA VAL A 168 -2.60 8.24 -18.80
C VAL A 168 -4.08 8.45 -19.09
N TYR A 169 -4.96 7.99 -18.21
CA TYR A 169 -6.40 8.26 -18.26
C TYR A 169 -6.71 9.49 -17.43
N VAL A 170 -7.56 10.37 -17.94
CA VAL A 170 -7.91 11.63 -17.27
C VAL A 170 -9.41 11.82 -17.23
N GLY A 171 -9.91 12.23 -16.07
CA GLY A 171 -11.32 12.49 -15.78
C GLY A 171 -11.52 13.90 -15.24
N GLY A 172 -12.65 14.54 -15.58
CA GLY A 172 -12.94 15.86 -15.04
C GLY A 172 -14.17 16.55 -15.62
N GLN A 173 -14.04 17.85 -15.84
CA GLN A 173 -15.10 18.74 -16.32
C GLN A 173 -14.88 19.21 -17.77
N PHE A 174 -13.76 18.82 -18.38
CA PHE A 174 -13.38 19.25 -19.73
C PHE A 174 -14.31 18.71 -20.81
N THR A 175 -14.39 19.45 -21.90
CA THR A 175 -15.16 19.09 -23.11
C THR A 175 -14.29 19.02 -24.36
N THR A 176 -13.04 19.50 -24.27
CA THR A 176 -12.04 19.40 -25.33
C THR A 176 -10.67 19.05 -24.76
N VAL A 177 -9.89 18.31 -25.55
CA VAL A 177 -8.49 17.95 -25.28
C VAL A 177 -7.69 18.14 -26.56
N ASN A 178 -6.63 18.95 -26.52
CA ASN A 178 -5.81 19.31 -27.68
C ASN A 178 -6.65 19.82 -28.87
N GLY A 179 -7.73 20.57 -28.58
CA GLY A 179 -8.66 21.10 -29.58
C GLY A 179 -9.71 20.11 -30.11
N ALA A 180 -9.56 18.81 -29.84
CA ALA A 180 -10.55 17.80 -30.23
C ALA A 180 -11.66 17.67 -29.17
N THR A 181 -12.91 17.45 -29.62
CA THR A 181 -14.04 17.16 -28.71
C THR A 181 -13.79 15.86 -27.96
N ARG A 182 -13.78 15.95 -26.62
CA ARG A 182 -13.62 14.80 -25.73
C ARG A 182 -14.32 15.11 -24.40
N GLN A 183 -15.40 14.38 -24.12
CA GLN A 183 -16.32 14.72 -23.03
C GLN A 183 -15.89 14.05 -21.74
N ARG A 184 -15.22 14.82 -20.86
CA ARG A 184 -14.97 14.53 -19.44
C ARG A 184 -14.08 13.33 -19.12
N ILE A 185 -13.78 12.47 -20.08
CA ILE A 185 -12.87 11.32 -19.96
C ILE A 185 -12.00 11.27 -21.21
N ALA A 186 -10.68 11.17 -21.06
CA ALA A 186 -9.75 11.01 -22.16
C ALA A 186 -8.63 10.04 -21.80
N LYS A 187 -7.94 9.54 -22.83
CA LYS A 187 -6.73 8.74 -22.71
C LYS A 187 -5.62 9.46 -23.48
N LEU A 188 -4.49 9.63 -22.82
CA LEU A 188 -3.31 10.32 -23.34
C LEU A 188 -2.14 9.35 -23.35
N THR A 189 -1.24 9.53 -24.31
CA THR A 189 0.10 8.93 -24.25
C THR A 189 0.94 9.63 -23.18
N PHE A 190 2.08 9.04 -22.83
CA PHE A 190 3.04 9.64 -21.88
C PHE A 190 3.71 10.94 -22.35
N ASN A 191 3.57 11.31 -23.63
CA ASN A 191 3.97 12.62 -24.16
C ASN A 191 2.78 13.58 -24.35
N GLY A 192 1.57 13.19 -23.93
CA GLY A 192 0.38 14.04 -23.90
C GLY A 192 -0.41 14.11 -25.21
N ALA A 193 -0.14 13.22 -26.17
CA ALA A 193 -0.97 13.07 -27.35
C ALA A 193 -2.30 12.38 -26.99
N LEU A 194 -3.39 12.85 -27.60
CA LEU A 194 -4.73 12.30 -27.37
C LEU A 194 -4.90 11.01 -28.16
N ASP A 195 -5.33 9.93 -27.50
CA ASP A 195 -5.74 8.69 -28.16
C ASP A 195 -7.03 8.95 -28.96
N PRO A 196 -7.03 8.80 -30.30
CA PRO A 196 -8.21 9.08 -31.13
C PRO A 196 -9.30 8.00 -31.02
N ASP A 197 -8.95 6.78 -30.60
CA ASP A 197 -9.85 5.62 -30.61
C ASP A 197 -10.58 5.43 -29.28
N PHE A 198 -10.01 5.93 -28.18
CA PHE A 198 -10.65 5.92 -26.86
C PHE A 198 -11.70 7.03 -26.70
N ARG A 199 -12.96 6.81 -27.08
CA ARG A 199 -14.00 7.87 -27.17
C ARG A 199 -15.21 7.69 -26.23
N PRO A 200 -15.01 7.60 -24.90
CA PRO A 200 -16.11 7.57 -23.96
C PRO A 200 -16.85 8.92 -23.89
N ASN A 201 -18.12 8.88 -23.50
CA ASN A 201 -18.96 10.04 -23.25
C ASN A 201 -19.74 9.88 -21.94
N ALA A 202 -19.34 10.63 -20.91
CA ALA A 202 -20.12 10.78 -19.69
C ALA A 202 -20.97 12.04 -19.77
N ASN A 203 -22.25 11.97 -19.39
CA ASN A 203 -23.15 13.14 -19.41
C ASN A 203 -23.01 14.07 -18.19
N GLY A 204 -22.17 13.70 -17.21
CA GLY A 204 -21.86 14.49 -16.01
C GLY A 204 -20.38 14.34 -15.64
N TYR A 205 -19.92 15.18 -14.70
CA TYR A 205 -18.50 15.23 -14.31
C TYR A 205 -17.97 13.90 -13.80
N VAL A 206 -16.70 13.64 -14.10
CA VAL A 206 -15.98 12.44 -13.68
C VAL A 206 -14.99 12.84 -12.60
N TRP A 207 -15.09 12.21 -11.45
CA TRP A 207 -14.37 12.56 -10.22
C TRP A 207 -13.39 11.47 -9.76
N GLY A 208 -13.56 10.23 -10.22
CA GLY A 208 -12.59 9.16 -10.03
C GLY A 208 -12.42 8.33 -11.30
N ILE A 209 -11.20 7.80 -11.48
CA ILE A 209 -10.85 6.81 -12.49
C ILE A 209 -9.92 5.83 -11.78
N VAL A 210 -10.16 4.53 -11.93
CA VAL A 210 -9.24 3.49 -11.45
C VAL A 210 -9.10 2.35 -12.44
N LYS A 211 -7.91 1.74 -12.48
CA LYS A 211 -7.61 0.63 -13.38
C LYS A 211 -6.48 -0.22 -12.79
N THR A 212 -6.62 -1.54 -12.76
CA THR A 212 -5.44 -2.39 -12.52
C THR A 212 -4.52 -2.37 -13.76
N PRO A 213 -3.18 -2.39 -13.61
CA PRO A 213 -2.24 -2.15 -14.72
C PRO A 213 -2.49 -3.02 -15.96
N THR A 214 -2.89 -4.28 -15.77
CA THR A 214 -3.09 -5.26 -16.85
C THR A 214 -4.54 -5.39 -17.33
N SER A 215 -5.50 -4.74 -16.68
CA SER A 215 -6.92 -4.87 -17.03
C SER A 215 -7.25 -4.26 -18.39
N SER A 216 -8.17 -4.88 -19.13
CA SER A 216 -8.79 -4.28 -20.33
C SER A 216 -9.98 -3.36 -20.01
N VAL A 217 -10.23 -3.10 -18.73
CA VAL A 217 -11.36 -2.34 -18.21
C VAL A 217 -10.87 -1.20 -17.33
N VAL A 218 -11.39 0.01 -17.59
CA VAL A 218 -11.22 1.21 -16.77
C VAL A 218 -12.54 1.47 -16.05
N TYR A 219 -12.50 1.70 -14.74
CA TYR A 219 -13.67 2.09 -13.96
C TYR A 219 -13.66 3.60 -13.74
N VAL A 220 -14.84 4.22 -13.81
CA VAL A 220 -15.00 5.66 -13.65
C VAL A 220 -16.13 5.96 -12.68
N SER A 221 -15.98 7.02 -11.90
CA SER A 221 -17.01 7.53 -11.00
C SER A 221 -17.26 9.02 -11.18
N GLY A 222 -18.43 9.49 -10.74
CA GLY A 222 -18.74 10.91 -10.69
C GLY A 222 -20.23 11.21 -10.62
N LEU A 223 -20.63 12.35 -11.19
CA LEU A 223 -21.99 12.89 -11.16
C LEU A 223 -22.86 12.40 -12.33
N PHE A 224 -22.31 11.60 -13.26
CA PHE A 224 -23.02 11.17 -14.46
C PHE A 224 -24.18 10.21 -14.16
N THR A 225 -25.18 10.21 -15.04
CA THR A 225 -26.29 9.23 -15.05
C THR A 225 -26.20 8.26 -16.22
N GLN A 226 -25.37 8.58 -17.21
CA GLN A 226 -25.15 7.78 -18.40
C GLN A 226 -23.68 7.80 -18.83
N LEU A 227 -23.22 6.65 -19.33
CA LEU A 227 -21.96 6.48 -20.07
C LEU A 227 -22.27 5.92 -21.45
N ASN A 228 -21.89 6.66 -22.50
CA ASN A 228 -22.19 6.33 -23.89
C ASN A 228 -23.69 6.08 -24.15
N GLY A 229 -24.56 6.86 -23.50
CA GLY A 229 -26.02 6.70 -23.56
C GLY A 229 -26.58 5.53 -22.73
N VAL A 230 -25.73 4.68 -22.16
CA VAL A 230 -26.14 3.58 -21.29
C VAL A 230 -26.28 4.09 -19.86
N ASN A 231 -27.40 3.78 -19.20
CA ASN A 231 -27.64 4.16 -17.81
C ASN A 231 -26.56 3.59 -16.87
N ARG A 232 -25.83 4.49 -16.21
CA ARG A 232 -24.78 4.20 -15.23
C ARG A 232 -24.85 5.28 -14.16
N ASN A 233 -25.23 4.91 -12.94
CA ASN A 233 -25.50 5.88 -11.88
C ASN A 233 -24.23 6.20 -11.11
N GLY A 234 -23.45 7.18 -11.57
CA GLY A 234 -22.26 7.65 -10.87
C GLY A 234 -21.08 6.69 -10.80
N VAL A 235 -21.22 5.41 -11.21
CA VAL A 235 -20.14 4.44 -11.40
C VAL A 235 -20.38 3.65 -12.69
N GLY A 236 -19.33 3.42 -13.46
CA GLY A 236 -19.40 2.55 -14.63
C GLY A 236 -18.04 2.05 -15.10
N ALA A 237 -18.08 1.12 -16.05
CA ALA A 237 -16.90 0.48 -16.60
C ALA A 237 -16.80 0.73 -18.11
N LEU A 238 -15.59 0.96 -18.59
CA LEU A 238 -15.26 1.29 -19.96
C LEU A 238 -14.19 0.32 -20.48
N SER A 239 -14.26 -0.06 -21.75
CA SER A 239 -13.16 -0.72 -22.44
C SER A 239 -11.94 0.20 -22.48
N ALA A 240 -10.80 -0.25 -21.97
CA ALA A 240 -9.52 0.49 -21.99
C ALA A 240 -8.99 0.73 -23.42
N THR A 241 -9.52 -0.01 -24.41
CA THR A 241 -9.14 0.10 -25.83
C THR A 241 -9.84 1.28 -26.50
N ASN A 242 -11.17 1.35 -26.42
CA ASN A 242 -11.96 2.29 -27.23
C ASN A 242 -12.96 3.13 -26.41
N GLY A 243 -13.04 2.93 -25.10
CA GLY A 243 -13.93 3.69 -24.22
C GLY A 243 -15.41 3.31 -24.37
N SER A 244 -15.75 2.18 -25.00
CA SER A 244 -17.12 1.67 -25.01
C SER A 244 -17.57 1.26 -23.61
N THR A 245 -18.85 1.46 -23.28
CA THR A 245 -19.40 1.04 -21.98
C THR A 245 -19.44 -0.48 -21.89
N THR A 246 -18.86 -1.06 -20.85
CA THR A 246 -18.78 -2.51 -20.62
C THR A 246 -19.18 -2.88 -19.19
N GLY A 247 -19.21 -4.17 -18.88
CA GLY A 247 -19.46 -4.69 -17.53
C GLY A 247 -20.86 -4.36 -16.97
N PRO A 248 -21.10 -4.68 -15.69
CA PRO A 248 -22.40 -4.52 -15.05
C PRO A 248 -22.69 -3.07 -14.61
N SER A 249 -23.94 -2.80 -14.24
CA SER A 249 -24.28 -1.64 -13.41
C SER A 249 -23.95 -1.93 -11.94
N PHE A 250 -23.36 -0.97 -11.24
CA PHE A 250 -23.00 -1.12 -9.83
C PHE A 250 -24.18 -0.77 -8.92
N GLY A 251 -24.73 -1.77 -8.25
CA GLY A 251 -25.97 -1.68 -7.48
C GLY A 251 -25.88 -0.68 -6.33
N SER A 252 -26.88 0.21 -6.22
CA SER A 252 -26.98 1.23 -5.16
C SER A 252 -25.74 2.13 -5.02
N SER A 253 -25.04 2.38 -6.13
CA SER A 253 -23.97 3.39 -6.23
C SER A 253 -24.51 4.79 -5.92
N ALA A 254 -23.71 5.60 -5.23
CA ALA A 254 -24.03 6.99 -4.93
C ALA A 254 -23.92 7.83 -6.20
N ARG A 255 -24.70 8.93 -6.27
CA ARG A 255 -24.50 9.96 -7.30
C ARG A 255 -24.49 11.34 -6.65
N PRO A 256 -23.33 11.99 -6.56
CA PRO A 256 -22.05 11.55 -7.09
C PRO A 256 -21.40 10.42 -6.28
N THR A 257 -20.63 9.56 -6.96
CA THR A 257 -19.54 8.79 -6.32
C THR A 257 -18.27 9.62 -6.49
N LEU A 258 -17.61 9.97 -5.39
CA LEU A 258 -16.52 10.95 -5.29
C LEU A 258 -15.16 10.38 -5.67
N GLY A 259 -14.92 9.11 -5.36
CA GLY A 259 -13.65 8.41 -5.58
C GLY A 259 -13.87 6.90 -5.71
N LEU A 260 -12.88 6.21 -6.25
CA LEU A 260 -12.86 4.76 -6.40
C LEU A 260 -11.50 4.24 -5.96
N ALA A 261 -11.46 2.99 -5.52
CA ALA A 261 -10.25 2.18 -5.39
C ALA A 261 -10.54 0.77 -5.93
N ILE A 262 -9.52 0.02 -6.31
CA ILE A 262 -9.65 -1.35 -6.83
C ILE A 262 -8.58 -2.23 -6.21
N ASN A 263 -8.92 -3.48 -5.87
CA ASN A 263 -7.92 -4.42 -5.37
C ASN A 263 -7.03 -4.95 -6.52
N PRO A 264 -5.81 -5.45 -6.23
CA PRO A 264 -4.82 -5.83 -7.25
C PRO A 264 -5.31 -6.88 -8.26
N ASP A 265 -6.14 -7.83 -7.83
CA ASP A 265 -6.71 -8.87 -8.71
C ASP A 265 -7.89 -8.37 -9.56
N GLY A 266 -8.36 -7.15 -9.32
CA GLY A 266 -9.45 -6.53 -10.07
C GLY A 266 -10.84 -7.10 -9.80
N THR A 267 -11.02 -7.93 -8.77
CA THR A 267 -12.31 -8.59 -8.45
C THR A 267 -13.24 -7.74 -7.57
N ARG A 268 -12.71 -6.69 -6.93
CA ARG A 268 -13.44 -5.78 -6.04
C ARG A 268 -13.17 -4.32 -6.37
N LEU A 269 -14.26 -3.59 -6.57
CA LEU A 269 -14.25 -2.13 -6.69
C LEU A 269 -14.80 -1.52 -5.41
N TYR A 270 -14.13 -0.50 -4.89
CA TYR A 270 -14.52 0.26 -3.71
C TYR A 270 -14.90 1.68 -4.13
N GLY A 271 -15.90 2.28 -3.48
CA GLY A 271 -16.35 3.63 -3.82
C GLY A 271 -16.69 4.50 -2.63
N ALA A 272 -16.32 5.78 -2.78
CA ALA A 272 -16.59 6.87 -1.86
C ALA A 272 -17.88 7.59 -2.28
N GLY A 273 -18.97 7.43 -1.55
CA GLY A 273 -20.30 7.92 -1.93
C GLY A 273 -20.75 9.17 -1.18
N ALA A 274 -21.34 10.13 -1.92
CA ALA A 274 -21.99 11.33 -1.38
C ALA A 274 -23.38 11.10 -0.76
N ASN A 275 -23.67 9.86 -0.38
CA ASN A 275 -24.79 9.45 0.45
C ASN A 275 -24.26 8.83 1.75
N ASN A 276 -23.17 9.42 2.26
CA ASN A 276 -22.45 9.00 3.46
C ASN A 276 -22.05 7.53 3.46
N THR A 277 -21.62 7.00 2.31
CA THR A 277 -21.44 5.55 2.14
C THR A 277 -20.09 5.22 1.54
N ALA A 278 -19.32 4.37 2.22
CA ALA A 278 -18.27 3.57 1.60
C ALA A 278 -18.89 2.23 1.19
N ALA A 279 -18.59 1.73 -0.01
CA ALA A 279 -19.15 0.48 -0.50
C ALA A 279 -18.12 -0.32 -1.31
N ALA A 280 -18.29 -1.64 -1.32
CA ALA A 280 -17.60 -2.53 -2.24
C ALA A 280 -18.59 -3.22 -3.19
N TRP A 281 -18.13 -3.49 -4.41
CA TRP A 281 -18.85 -4.26 -5.41
C TRP A 281 -17.98 -5.35 -6.00
N SER A 282 -18.61 -6.46 -6.39
CA SER A 282 -18.02 -7.40 -7.34
C SER A 282 -17.90 -6.71 -8.70
N THR A 283 -16.70 -6.68 -9.29
CA THR A 283 -16.50 -6.12 -10.63
C THR A 283 -17.16 -6.96 -11.72
N ALA A 284 -17.31 -8.26 -11.49
CA ALA A 284 -17.93 -9.19 -12.43
C ALA A 284 -19.46 -9.02 -12.49
N THR A 285 -20.13 -8.84 -11.34
CA THR A 285 -21.60 -8.83 -11.27
C THR A 285 -22.19 -7.46 -10.99
N GLY A 286 -21.41 -6.51 -10.48
CA GLY A 286 -21.88 -5.19 -10.04
C GLY A 286 -22.69 -5.24 -8.73
N THR A 287 -22.83 -6.42 -8.13
CA THR A 287 -23.52 -6.61 -6.84
C THR A 287 -22.73 -5.95 -5.73
N ARG A 288 -23.40 -5.16 -4.88
CA ARG A 288 -22.80 -4.58 -3.68
C ARG A 288 -22.54 -5.68 -2.66
N VAL A 289 -21.29 -5.83 -2.24
CA VAL A 289 -20.83 -6.85 -1.28
C VAL A 289 -21.05 -6.37 0.14
N TRP A 290 -20.61 -5.15 0.44
CA TRP A 290 -20.81 -4.51 1.73
C TRP A 290 -20.99 -3.00 1.58
N ARG A 291 -21.46 -2.39 2.67
CA ARG A 291 -21.64 -0.94 2.82
C ARG A 291 -21.33 -0.53 4.25
N VAL A 292 -20.51 0.51 4.41
CA VAL A 292 -20.30 1.22 5.67
C VAL A 292 -20.96 2.60 5.56
N VAL A 293 -21.68 3.00 6.61
CA VAL A 293 -22.40 4.28 6.67
C VAL A 293 -21.72 5.19 7.68
N THR A 294 -21.40 6.40 7.26
CA THR A 294 -20.87 7.48 8.09
C THR A 294 -21.94 8.56 8.29
N MET A 295 -21.62 9.61 9.03
CA MET A 295 -22.51 10.75 9.23
C MET A 295 -22.42 11.76 8.07
N GLY A 296 -21.28 11.82 7.38
CA GLY A 296 -21.05 12.68 6.21
C GLY A 296 -20.43 11.94 5.03
N ASP A 297 -20.38 12.63 3.89
CA ASP A 297 -19.91 12.10 2.62
C ASP A 297 -18.49 11.50 2.71
N ILE A 298 -18.29 10.37 2.04
CA ILE A 298 -16.95 9.80 1.85
C ILE A 298 -16.29 10.54 0.69
N GLN A 299 -15.17 11.20 0.95
CA GLN A 299 -14.42 12.01 -0.03
C GLN A 299 -13.27 11.24 -0.69
N ALA A 300 -12.62 10.36 0.07
CA ALA A 300 -11.47 9.59 -0.38
C ALA A 300 -11.63 8.13 0.05
N ILE A 301 -11.14 7.22 -0.78
CA ILE A 301 -11.14 5.79 -0.50
C ILE A 301 -9.91 5.18 -1.15
N GLU A 302 -9.19 4.33 -0.43
CA GLU A 302 -7.96 3.69 -0.91
C GLU A 302 -7.91 2.23 -0.43
N TYR A 303 -7.39 1.34 -1.28
CA TYR A 303 -7.20 -0.06 -0.92
C TYR A 303 -5.72 -0.35 -0.66
N TYR A 304 -5.42 -1.08 0.40
CA TYR A 304 -4.08 -1.56 0.66
C TYR A 304 -4.10 -2.86 1.46
N GLN A 305 -3.45 -3.90 0.93
CA GLN A 305 -3.22 -5.19 1.59
C GLN A 305 -4.41 -5.73 2.39
N GLY A 306 -5.58 -5.84 1.74
CA GLY A 306 -6.77 -6.41 2.37
C GLY A 306 -7.57 -5.44 3.24
N THR A 307 -7.14 -4.18 3.35
CA THR A 307 -7.83 -3.12 4.08
C THR A 307 -8.27 -2.01 3.14
N VAL A 308 -9.43 -1.40 3.43
CA VAL A 308 -9.94 -0.21 2.74
C VAL A 308 -9.97 0.95 3.72
N TYR A 309 -9.19 1.99 3.41
CA TYR A 309 -9.17 3.24 4.16
C TYR A 309 -10.09 4.24 3.49
N PHE A 310 -10.89 4.97 4.27
CA PHE A 310 -11.79 5.96 3.71
C PHE A 310 -11.94 7.18 4.60
N GLY A 311 -11.87 8.34 3.94
CA GLY A 311 -11.89 9.67 4.54
C GLY A 311 -13.24 10.35 4.27
N PHE A 312 -13.78 11.03 5.28
CA PHE A 312 -15.15 11.53 5.23
C PHE A 312 -15.37 12.77 6.11
N HIS A 313 -16.53 13.41 5.92
CA HIS A 313 -16.97 14.58 6.66
C HIS A 313 -17.84 14.20 7.89
N ASP A 314 -18.08 15.16 8.78
CA ASP A 314 -18.98 15.11 9.94
C ASP A 314 -18.59 14.12 11.06
N GLY A 315 -18.62 12.81 10.85
CA GLY A 315 -18.40 11.84 11.92
C GLY A 315 -18.77 10.40 11.59
N TYR A 316 -18.60 9.53 12.58
CA TYR A 316 -19.04 8.13 12.52
C TYR A 316 -19.79 7.77 13.80
N GLN A 317 -20.98 7.17 13.63
CA GLN A 317 -21.92 6.87 14.72
C GLN A 317 -22.29 8.13 15.52
N THR A 318 -21.78 8.28 16.75
CA THR A 318 -22.01 9.45 17.61
C THR A 318 -20.76 10.33 17.75
N ASN A 319 -19.63 9.93 17.14
CA ASN A 319 -18.36 10.61 17.30
C ASN A 319 -18.06 11.52 16.09
N HIS A 320 -18.20 12.83 16.31
CA HIS A 320 -17.92 13.88 15.32
C HIS A 320 -16.42 14.20 15.15
N GLU A 321 -15.51 13.49 15.80
CA GLU A 321 -14.06 13.66 15.60
C GLU A 321 -13.50 12.60 14.65
N LEU A 322 -14.20 11.51 14.38
CA LEU A 322 -13.75 10.51 13.41
C LEU A 322 -13.95 11.03 11.97
N LYS A 323 -12.89 11.03 11.16
CA LYS A 323 -12.91 11.44 9.74
C LYS A 323 -12.14 10.51 8.82
N LEU A 324 -11.53 9.47 9.38
CA LEU A 324 -10.76 8.45 8.68
C LEU A 324 -11.01 7.13 9.39
N LEU A 325 -11.35 6.10 8.63
CA LEU A 325 -11.59 4.75 9.12
C LEU A 325 -10.92 3.74 8.21
N ALA A 326 -10.67 2.56 8.77
CA ALA A 326 -10.21 1.37 8.09
C ALA A 326 -11.30 0.29 8.19
N ALA A 327 -11.50 -0.48 7.13
CA ALA A 327 -12.38 -1.63 7.12
C ALA A 327 -11.76 -2.80 6.36
N ASP A 328 -12.06 -4.02 6.81
CA ASP A 328 -11.71 -5.23 6.08
C ASP A 328 -12.30 -5.19 4.67
N ALA A 329 -11.45 -5.41 3.66
CA ALA A 329 -11.81 -5.23 2.26
C ALA A 329 -12.84 -6.26 1.76
N VAL A 330 -12.95 -7.41 2.43
CA VAL A 330 -13.84 -8.51 2.04
C VAL A 330 -15.24 -8.35 2.64
N THR A 331 -15.31 -7.98 3.91
CA THR A 331 -16.53 -7.99 4.74
C THR A 331 -17.07 -6.59 5.01
N GLY A 332 -16.23 -5.55 4.93
CA GLY A 332 -16.56 -4.19 5.34
C GLY A 332 -16.62 -4.00 6.86
N ALA A 333 -16.10 -4.96 7.63
CA ALA A 333 -15.99 -4.82 9.08
C ALA A 333 -15.03 -3.67 9.41
N VAL A 334 -15.54 -2.62 10.07
CA VAL A 334 -14.74 -1.46 10.48
C VAL A 334 -13.82 -1.89 11.61
N ASP A 335 -12.51 -1.74 11.43
CA ASP A 335 -11.52 -2.05 12.46
C ASP A 335 -11.83 -1.22 13.72
N PRO A 336 -12.05 -1.82 14.91
CA PRO A 336 -12.36 -1.07 16.13
C PRO A 336 -11.21 -0.22 16.67
N THR A 337 -9.96 -0.54 16.31
CA THR A 337 -8.74 0.02 16.92
C THR A 337 -8.21 1.26 16.21
N PHE A 338 -8.44 1.38 14.90
CA PHE A 338 -8.01 2.55 14.13
C PHE A 338 -9.01 3.72 14.24
N ARG A 339 -8.78 4.65 15.18
CA ARG A 339 -9.71 5.76 15.51
C ARG A 339 -9.01 7.13 15.61
N PRO A 340 -8.26 7.58 14.58
CA PRO A 340 -7.66 8.91 14.59
C PRO A 340 -8.72 10.01 14.65
N ARG A 341 -8.47 11.05 15.46
CA ARG A 341 -9.44 12.12 15.76
C ARG A 341 -9.05 13.42 15.07
N PHE A 342 -9.93 13.96 14.25
CA PHE A 342 -9.74 15.17 13.46
C PHE A 342 -10.63 16.28 13.98
N ASN A 343 -10.10 17.50 14.01
CA ASN A 343 -10.74 18.63 14.67
C ASN A 343 -11.59 19.53 13.76
N ARG A 344 -11.82 19.13 12.50
CA ARG A 344 -12.58 19.91 11.51
C ARG A 344 -13.67 19.06 10.87
N PHE A 345 -14.74 19.75 10.46
CA PHE A 345 -15.93 19.11 9.91
C PHE A 345 -15.67 18.42 8.57
N MET A 346 -14.94 19.07 7.64
CA MET A 346 -14.69 18.47 6.32
C MET A 346 -13.67 17.33 6.43
N GLY A 347 -12.74 17.36 7.38
CA GLY A 347 -11.92 16.19 7.69
C GLY A 347 -11.04 15.76 6.52
N VAL A 348 -11.03 14.47 6.21
CA VAL A 348 -10.12 13.87 5.23
C VAL A 348 -10.73 13.88 3.84
N MET A 349 -10.00 14.47 2.88
CA MET A 349 -10.40 14.64 1.47
C MET A 349 -9.50 13.89 0.50
N ALA A 350 -8.32 13.42 0.94
CA ALA A 350 -7.38 12.65 0.13
C ALA A 350 -6.66 11.65 1.03
N ILE A 351 -6.39 10.46 0.50
CA ILE A 351 -5.64 9.40 1.18
C ILE A 351 -4.65 8.85 0.15
N ASP A 352 -3.47 8.49 0.62
CA ASP A 352 -2.61 7.55 -0.09
C ASP A 352 -1.86 6.68 0.92
N ILE A 353 -1.40 5.51 0.52
CA ILE A 353 -0.80 4.53 1.42
C ILE A 353 0.25 3.69 0.70
N SER A 354 1.32 3.40 1.43
CA SER A 354 2.44 2.59 0.97
C SER A 354 2.95 1.71 2.12
N PRO A 355 3.95 0.83 1.88
CA PRO A 355 4.60 0.11 2.96
C PRO A 355 5.21 1.02 4.04
N LEU A 356 5.52 2.28 3.71
CA LEU A 356 6.09 3.25 4.65
C LEU A 356 5.03 4.01 5.46
N GLY A 357 3.74 3.73 5.24
CA GLY A 357 2.63 4.27 6.01
C GLY A 357 1.55 4.95 5.16
N LEU A 358 0.55 5.47 5.87
CA LEU A 358 -0.61 6.17 5.31
C LEU A 358 -0.41 7.69 5.42
N VAL A 359 -0.82 8.42 4.39
CA VAL A 359 -0.96 9.87 4.42
C VAL A 359 -2.41 10.26 4.17
N ALA A 360 -2.85 11.32 4.85
CA ALA A 360 -4.17 11.90 4.65
C ALA A 360 -4.06 13.42 4.45
N GLY A 361 -4.82 13.95 3.50
CA GLY A 361 -4.96 15.37 3.23
C GLY A 361 -6.38 15.86 3.51
N GLY A 362 -6.53 17.11 3.94
CA GLY A 362 -7.84 17.66 4.30
C GLY A 362 -7.82 19.12 4.72
N ASP A 363 -8.85 19.54 5.47
CA ASP A 363 -8.98 20.90 6.03
C ASP A 363 -8.60 21.00 7.52
N PHE A 364 -8.28 19.87 8.15
CA PHE A 364 -7.96 19.76 9.56
C PHE A 364 -6.71 20.56 9.95
N THR A 365 -6.63 20.94 11.22
CA THR A 365 -5.46 21.62 11.79
C THR A 365 -4.73 20.76 12.83
N SER A 366 -5.39 19.76 13.39
CA SER A 366 -4.81 18.79 14.31
C SER A 366 -5.45 17.41 14.17
N VAL A 367 -4.65 16.37 14.40
CA VAL A 367 -5.07 14.97 14.38
C VAL A 367 -4.56 14.28 15.64
N THR A 368 -5.44 13.68 16.44
CA THR A 368 -5.11 12.99 17.70
C THR A 368 -4.18 13.83 18.60
N GLY A 369 -4.46 15.14 18.70
CA GLY A 369 -3.65 16.10 19.48
C GLY A 369 -2.38 16.61 18.79
N VAL A 370 -1.93 16.02 17.68
CA VAL A 370 -0.75 16.45 16.92
C VAL A 370 -1.13 17.56 15.93
N ALA A 371 -0.35 18.64 15.88
CA ALA A 371 -0.53 19.71 14.91
C ALA A 371 -0.23 19.24 13.47
N ALA A 372 -1.23 19.29 12.60
CA ALA A 372 -1.21 18.65 11.28
C ALA A 372 -2.05 19.44 10.28
N GLN A 373 -1.79 20.73 10.10
CA GLN A 373 -2.59 21.55 9.19
C GLN A 373 -2.43 21.11 7.73
N GLY A 374 -3.57 20.79 7.11
CA GLY A 374 -3.70 20.42 5.71
C GLY A 374 -3.38 18.96 5.41
N TRP A 375 -2.37 18.37 6.04
CA TRP A 375 -2.03 16.96 5.85
C TRP A 375 -1.40 16.32 7.08
N VAL A 376 -1.45 15.00 7.14
CA VAL A 376 -0.95 14.16 8.22
C VAL A 376 -0.36 12.85 7.67
N ARG A 377 0.57 12.25 8.41
CA ARG A 377 1.14 10.93 8.13
C ARG A 377 1.00 10.01 9.35
N PHE A 378 0.77 8.75 9.07
CA PHE A 378 0.69 7.65 10.03
C PHE A 378 1.74 6.62 9.64
N PRO A 379 2.89 6.61 10.31
CA PRO A 379 3.88 5.54 10.12
C PRO A 379 3.25 4.20 10.52
N PRO A 380 3.68 3.08 9.90
CA PRO A 380 3.16 1.75 10.26
C PRO A 380 3.32 1.46 11.76
N ASP A 381 4.41 1.95 12.35
CA ASP A 381 4.79 1.67 13.73
C ASP A 381 4.42 2.81 14.70
N GLY A 382 3.67 3.79 14.21
CA GLY A 382 3.45 5.06 14.89
C GLY A 382 4.68 5.96 14.91
N PRO A 383 4.53 7.23 15.35
CA PRO A 383 5.66 8.07 15.69
C PRO A 383 6.47 7.44 16.82
N PRO A 384 7.77 7.74 16.90
CA PRO A 384 8.48 7.60 18.17
C PRO A 384 7.73 8.42 19.22
N ASP A 385 7.35 7.82 20.35
CA ASP A 385 6.79 8.57 21.48
C ASP A 385 7.82 9.60 21.97
N PRO A 386 7.42 10.80 22.45
CA PRO A 386 8.38 11.74 23.03
C PRO A 386 9.20 11.06 24.13
N GLY A 387 10.54 11.05 24.00
CA GLY A 387 11.43 10.31 24.90
C GLY A 387 11.77 8.87 24.47
N THR A 388 11.40 8.47 23.24
CA THR A 388 11.88 7.22 22.66
C THR A 388 13.21 7.36 21.92
N GLU A 389 14.03 6.32 22.05
CA GLU A 389 15.29 6.13 21.35
C GLU A 389 15.17 4.89 20.46
N GLU A 390 15.82 4.94 19.29
CA GLU A 390 16.01 3.77 18.44
C GLU A 390 17.41 3.20 18.67
N VAL A 391 17.48 1.93 19.05
CA VAL A 391 18.74 1.21 19.31
C VAL A 391 18.83 0.06 18.33
N THR A 392 19.93 -0.01 17.57
CA THR A 392 20.17 -1.07 16.59
C THR A 392 21.28 -2.00 17.07
N PHE A 393 21.03 -3.30 16.99
CA PHE A 393 22.00 -4.35 17.29
C PHE A 393 22.31 -5.12 16.00
N ALA A 394 23.60 -5.28 15.69
CA ALA A 394 24.03 -6.25 14.69
C ALA A 394 23.91 -7.68 15.26
N ALA A 395 23.73 -8.67 14.40
CA ALA A 395 23.82 -10.06 14.82
C ALA A 395 25.20 -10.34 15.45
N THR A 396 25.22 -11.10 16.54
CA THR A 396 26.46 -11.57 17.18
C THR A 396 26.91 -12.91 16.60
N ASP A 397 25.94 -13.71 16.15
CA ASP A 397 26.16 -14.98 15.50
C ASP A 397 25.04 -15.20 14.48
N ASP A 398 25.36 -15.71 13.29
CA ASP A 398 24.37 -16.23 12.37
C ASP A 398 24.88 -17.48 11.62
N ALA A 399 23.95 -18.37 11.25
CA ALA A 399 24.33 -19.59 10.54
C ALA A 399 23.14 -20.21 9.80
N THR A 400 23.42 -20.80 8.65
CA THR A 400 22.53 -21.78 8.03
C THR A 400 22.73 -23.15 8.67
N ILE A 401 21.64 -23.86 8.97
CA ILE A 401 21.67 -25.27 9.38
C ILE A 401 20.96 -26.12 8.32
N HIS A 402 21.58 -27.24 7.96
CA HIS A 402 21.17 -28.03 6.80
C HIS A 402 20.84 -29.47 7.20
N GLN A 403 19.58 -29.87 7.02
CA GLN A 403 19.12 -31.23 7.35
C GLN A 403 19.87 -32.31 6.58
N GLY A 404 20.22 -32.04 5.30
CA GLY A 404 20.95 -32.97 4.46
C GLY A 404 22.43 -33.10 4.81
N GLN A 405 23.00 -32.20 5.61
CA GLN A 405 24.40 -32.22 6.05
C GLN A 405 24.48 -31.95 7.55
N PRO A 406 23.96 -32.86 8.40
CA PRO A 406 23.54 -32.52 9.75
C PRO A 406 24.66 -32.22 10.74
N THR A 407 25.91 -32.55 10.40
CA THR A 407 27.12 -32.29 11.19
C THR A 407 28.01 -31.20 10.61
N THR A 408 27.61 -30.59 9.49
CA THR A 408 28.40 -29.53 8.84
C THR A 408 27.99 -28.18 9.43
N ASN A 409 28.99 -27.36 9.72
CA ASN A 409 28.82 -26.00 10.17
C ASN A 409 28.89 -25.04 8.97
N PHE A 410 27.99 -24.05 8.92
CA PHE A 410 27.94 -23.04 7.85
C PHE A 410 27.95 -21.61 8.40
N GLY A 411 28.42 -21.39 9.63
CA GLY A 411 28.38 -20.06 10.25
C GLY A 411 29.49 -19.10 9.78
N GLY A 412 30.17 -19.42 8.68
CA GLY A 412 31.08 -18.49 8.00
C GLY A 412 30.69 -18.25 6.54
N ALA A 413 29.47 -18.62 6.16
CA ALA A 413 28.94 -18.38 4.82
C ALA A 413 28.41 -16.95 4.73
N ASP A 414 28.59 -16.28 3.59
CA ASP A 414 28.09 -14.92 3.33
C ASP A 414 26.56 -14.84 3.13
N ARG A 415 25.86 -15.97 3.28
CA ARG A 415 24.42 -16.09 3.06
C ARG A 415 23.74 -16.96 4.11
N LEU A 416 22.55 -16.54 4.48
CA LEU A 416 21.60 -17.27 5.29
C LEU A 416 20.50 -17.84 4.39
N LEU A 417 20.41 -19.17 4.32
CA LEU A 417 19.50 -19.88 3.43
C LEU A 417 18.27 -20.38 4.18
N VAL A 418 17.10 -20.23 3.56
CA VAL A 418 15.82 -20.72 4.07
C VAL A 418 15.08 -21.42 2.94
N ASP A 419 15.11 -22.76 2.92
CA ASP A 419 14.53 -23.58 1.85
C ASP A 419 14.01 -24.93 2.39
N SER A 420 12.96 -25.48 1.79
CA SER A 420 12.44 -26.82 2.12
C SER A 420 12.80 -27.89 1.08
N SER A 421 13.50 -27.54 -0.01
CA SER A 421 13.84 -28.45 -1.11
C SER A 421 15.27 -28.21 -1.64
N PRO A 422 16.05 -29.27 -1.97
CA PRO A 422 15.77 -30.70 -1.81
C PRO A 422 15.90 -31.20 -0.35
N ALA A 423 16.39 -30.35 0.55
CA ALA A 423 16.50 -30.61 1.98
C ALA A 423 16.12 -29.35 2.75
N VAL A 424 15.74 -29.53 4.01
CA VAL A 424 15.36 -28.39 4.86
C VAL A 424 16.60 -27.62 5.30
N LEU A 425 16.63 -26.33 4.94
CA LEU A 425 17.58 -25.30 5.32
C LEU A 425 16.86 -24.29 6.21
N ASN A 426 17.39 -24.08 7.41
CA ASN A 426 16.92 -23.02 8.30
C ASN A 426 18.07 -22.05 8.56
N SER A 427 17.73 -20.79 8.80
CA SER A 427 18.69 -19.80 9.26
C SER A 427 18.52 -19.55 10.75
N LEU A 428 19.63 -19.40 11.46
CA LEU A 428 19.71 -19.01 12.86
C LEU A 428 20.36 -17.63 12.94
N VAL A 429 19.84 -16.76 13.80
CA VAL A 429 20.41 -15.44 14.04
C VAL A 429 20.33 -15.14 15.54
N ARG A 430 21.42 -14.68 16.13
CA ARG A 430 21.50 -14.29 17.54
C ARG A 430 21.91 -12.82 17.67
N PHE A 431 21.32 -12.13 18.65
CA PHE A 431 21.65 -10.76 19.01
C PHE A 431 21.98 -10.67 20.50
N SER A 432 22.86 -9.75 20.88
CA SER A 432 23.05 -9.33 22.27
C SER A 432 22.36 -7.98 22.48
N VAL A 433 21.20 -8.01 23.12
CA VAL A 433 20.42 -6.82 23.46
C VAL A 433 20.98 -6.22 24.74
N THR A 434 21.33 -4.94 24.72
CA THR A 434 21.88 -4.21 25.88
C THR A 434 21.34 -2.79 25.94
N GLY A 435 21.22 -2.21 27.13
CA GLY A 435 20.82 -0.79 27.29
C GLY A 435 19.32 -0.55 27.19
N VAL A 436 18.51 -1.60 27.33
CA VAL A 436 17.05 -1.55 27.36
C VAL A 436 16.48 -1.96 28.74
N ALA A 437 17.32 -2.43 29.65
CA ALA A 437 16.94 -2.69 31.04
C ALA A 437 16.37 -1.43 31.72
N GLY A 438 15.17 -1.56 32.31
CA GLY A 438 14.47 -0.44 32.95
C GLY A 438 13.80 0.53 31.98
N ARG A 439 13.80 0.23 30.67
CA ARG A 439 13.10 0.96 29.62
C ARG A 439 11.92 0.13 29.12
N GLN A 440 10.89 0.78 28.60
CA GLN A 440 9.81 0.08 27.92
C GLN A 440 10.24 -0.22 26.48
N VAL A 441 10.41 -1.50 26.13
CA VAL A 441 10.54 -1.93 24.73
C VAL A 441 9.17 -1.79 24.08
N GLN A 442 9.04 -0.78 23.21
CA GLN A 442 7.80 -0.50 22.51
C GLN A 442 7.69 -1.34 21.24
N ARG A 443 8.83 -1.60 20.59
CA ARG A 443 8.92 -2.45 19.41
C ARG A 443 10.32 -3.05 19.28
N ALA A 444 10.42 -4.28 18.80
CA ALA A 444 11.64 -4.88 18.29
C ALA A 444 11.40 -5.44 16.89
N THR A 445 12.24 -5.05 15.93
CA THR A 445 12.08 -5.38 14.51
C THR A 445 13.32 -6.10 14.02
N LEU A 446 13.18 -7.33 13.51
CA LEU A 446 14.24 -8.02 12.79
C LEU A 446 14.26 -7.52 11.34
N ARG A 447 15.41 -7.03 10.87
CA ARG A 447 15.66 -6.60 9.50
C ARG A 447 16.56 -7.60 8.79
N LEU A 448 16.14 -8.02 7.60
CA LEU A 448 16.88 -8.95 6.74
C LEU A 448 17.00 -8.38 5.33
N TYR A 449 18.21 -8.41 4.76
CA TYR A 449 18.44 -7.99 3.38
C TYR A 449 18.36 -9.18 2.44
N VAL A 450 17.52 -9.06 1.40
CA VAL A 450 17.21 -10.18 0.50
C VAL A 450 18.18 -10.20 -0.68
N LEU A 451 18.84 -11.33 -0.87
CA LEU A 451 19.75 -11.61 -1.97
C LEU A 451 19.09 -12.41 -3.09
N ASP A 452 18.13 -13.28 -2.76
CA ASP A 452 17.36 -14.08 -3.72
C ASP A 452 15.85 -14.09 -3.34
N PRO A 453 14.92 -13.81 -4.27
CA PRO A 453 13.51 -13.61 -3.96
C PRO A 453 12.73 -14.92 -3.85
N THR A 454 11.61 -14.89 -3.13
CA THR A 454 10.66 -16.02 -3.05
C THR A 454 9.22 -15.52 -2.84
N GLU A 455 8.25 -16.38 -3.13
CA GLU A 455 6.84 -16.17 -2.82
C GLU A 455 6.50 -16.27 -1.32
N ALA A 456 7.38 -16.86 -0.50
CA ALA A 456 7.22 -16.90 0.96
C ALA A 456 8.58 -16.94 1.68
N GLY A 457 8.99 -15.82 2.28
CA GLY A 457 10.33 -15.65 2.88
C GLY A 457 10.62 -16.51 4.12
N GLY A 458 9.59 -17.04 4.77
CA GLY A 458 9.73 -17.98 5.89
C GLY A 458 9.06 -17.51 7.17
N ALA A 459 9.01 -18.42 8.15
CA ALA A 459 8.43 -18.17 9.46
C ALA A 459 9.55 -17.91 10.50
N VAL A 460 9.39 -16.88 11.32
CA VAL A 460 10.36 -16.47 12.35
C VAL A 460 9.85 -16.89 13.72
N SER A 461 10.70 -17.62 14.44
CA SER A 461 10.44 -18.09 15.81
C SER A 461 11.60 -17.72 16.73
N GLY A 462 11.31 -17.46 18.01
CA GLY A 462 12.34 -17.52 19.05
C GLY A 462 12.82 -18.96 19.29
N THR A 463 14.01 -19.12 19.85
CA THR A 463 14.54 -20.45 20.22
C THR A 463 14.73 -20.61 21.72
N SER A 464 14.65 -21.86 22.20
CA SER A 464 14.75 -22.17 23.64
C SER A 464 16.18 -22.06 24.21
N ASP A 465 17.19 -22.18 23.35
CA ASP A 465 18.60 -22.05 23.69
C ASP A 465 19.19 -20.87 22.92
N THR A 466 19.84 -19.97 23.67
CA THR A 466 20.48 -18.74 23.19
C THR A 466 22.01 -18.80 23.31
N THR A 467 22.58 -19.95 23.68
CA THR A 467 24.01 -20.13 23.97
C THR A 467 24.83 -20.68 22.81
N TRP A 468 24.17 -21.11 21.73
CA TRP A 468 24.84 -21.59 20.50
C TRP A 468 25.76 -20.53 19.89
N SER A 469 26.71 -20.96 19.06
CA SER A 469 27.61 -20.05 18.32
C SER A 469 27.72 -20.46 16.86
N GLU A 470 27.81 -19.46 15.99
CA GLU A 470 27.99 -19.63 14.54
C GLU A 470 29.19 -20.52 14.19
N GLN A 471 30.24 -20.52 15.01
CA GLN A 471 31.46 -21.29 14.76
C GLN A 471 31.28 -22.81 14.94
N THR A 472 30.21 -23.25 15.62
CA THR A 472 30.05 -24.65 16.05
C THR A 472 28.66 -25.22 15.80
N VAL A 473 27.66 -24.38 15.54
CA VAL A 473 26.28 -24.85 15.36
C VAL A 473 26.16 -25.70 14.09
N THR A 474 25.41 -26.79 14.20
CA THR A 474 25.10 -27.70 13.09
C THR A 474 23.60 -28.01 13.18
N TRP A 475 23.04 -28.70 12.20
CA TRP A 475 21.66 -29.17 12.30
C TRP A 475 21.40 -29.98 13.58
N ASN A 476 22.33 -30.85 13.96
CA ASN A 476 22.20 -31.72 15.13
C ASN A 476 22.29 -30.99 16.47
N THR A 477 22.98 -29.84 16.51
CA THR A 477 23.19 -29.04 17.73
C THR A 477 22.36 -27.76 17.74
N ALA A 478 21.61 -27.49 16.67
CA ALA A 478 20.80 -26.29 16.54
C ALA A 478 19.69 -26.20 17.59
N PRO A 479 19.43 -25.01 18.13
CA PRO A 479 18.32 -24.82 19.02
C PRO A 479 16.98 -25.03 18.29
N ALA A 480 16.01 -25.61 19.00
CA ALA A 480 14.68 -25.84 18.45
C ALA A 480 13.91 -24.52 18.30
N ALA A 481 13.13 -24.39 17.22
CA ALA A 481 12.21 -23.27 17.05
C ALA A 481 11.02 -23.43 18.01
N GLY A 482 10.64 -22.34 18.67
CA GLY A 482 9.32 -22.20 19.28
C GLY A 482 8.22 -21.94 18.24
N PRO A 483 6.99 -21.64 18.70
CA PRO A 483 5.92 -21.19 17.83
C PRO A 483 6.35 -19.96 16.99
N PRO A 484 5.96 -19.87 15.71
CA PRO A 484 6.21 -18.68 14.91
C PRO A 484 5.54 -17.45 15.52
N VAL A 485 6.28 -16.34 15.60
CA VAL A 485 5.77 -15.03 16.02
C VAL A 485 5.49 -14.13 14.82
N ALA A 486 6.15 -14.38 13.69
CA ALA A 486 5.96 -13.62 12.46
C ALA A 486 6.25 -14.49 11.23
N THR A 487 5.77 -14.03 10.07
CA THR A 487 6.08 -14.62 8.76
C THR A 487 6.52 -13.53 7.79
N LEU A 488 7.50 -13.85 6.94
CA LEU A 488 7.92 -13.01 5.83
C LEU A 488 7.03 -13.33 4.62
N PRO A 489 6.44 -12.31 3.95
CA PRO A 489 5.57 -12.52 2.80
C PRO A 489 6.39 -12.88 1.55
N SER A 490 5.83 -12.65 0.36
CA SER A 490 6.65 -12.65 -0.85
C SER A 490 7.69 -11.53 -0.77
N ILE A 491 8.94 -11.89 -1.04
CA ILE A 491 10.11 -11.02 -0.92
C ILE A 491 10.82 -10.81 -2.26
N GLN A 492 11.46 -9.66 -2.42
CA GLN A 492 12.18 -9.24 -3.63
C GLN A 492 13.65 -8.99 -3.33
N ALA A 493 14.54 -9.42 -4.24
CA ALA A 493 15.97 -9.19 -4.10
C ALA A 493 16.33 -7.69 -4.10
N GLY A 494 17.42 -7.34 -3.40
CA GLY A 494 17.93 -5.98 -3.31
C GLY A 494 17.20 -5.09 -2.30
N SER A 495 16.30 -5.65 -1.49
CA SER A 495 15.45 -4.90 -0.55
C SER A 495 15.59 -5.42 0.88
N TRP A 496 15.37 -4.51 1.84
CA TRP A 496 15.20 -4.86 3.25
C TRP A 496 13.76 -5.32 3.49
N TYR A 497 13.62 -6.39 4.27
CA TYR A 497 12.34 -6.82 4.83
C TYR A 497 12.43 -6.84 6.34
N GLU A 498 11.31 -6.54 6.97
CA GLU A 498 11.21 -6.30 8.40
C GLU A 498 10.08 -7.13 8.99
N VAL A 499 10.33 -7.74 10.15
CA VAL A 499 9.30 -8.46 10.90
C VAL A 499 9.33 -8.09 12.37
N ASP A 500 8.13 -8.01 12.94
CA ASP A 500 7.94 -7.74 14.35
C ASP A 500 8.33 -8.96 15.19
N VAL A 501 9.26 -8.75 16.12
CA VAL A 501 9.72 -9.73 17.11
C VAL A 501 9.65 -9.15 18.53
N THR A 502 8.83 -8.12 18.74
CA THR A 502 8.71 -7.36 19.99
C THR A 502 8.51 -8.27 21.20
N ASP A 503 7.59 -9.24 21.09
CA ASP A 503 7.25 -10.15 22.18
C ASP A 503 8.40 -11.07 22.60
N LEU A 504 9.45 -11.20 21.78
CA LEU A 504 10.64 -11.99 22.09
C LEU A 504 11.70 -11.19 22.86
N VAL A 505 11.59 -9.86 22.91
CA VAL A 505 12.54 -8.98 23.60
C VAL A 505 11.97 -8.57 24.95
N THR A 506 12.40 -9.26 26.01
CA THR A 506 11.92 -9.04 27.38
C THR A 506 12.84 -8.16 28.23
N GLY A 507 14.02 -7.79 27.70
CA GLY A 507 15.01 -6.95 28.38
C GLY A 507 16.41 -7.14 27.78
N ASP A 508 17.43 -6.68 28.52
CA ASP A 508 18.83 -6.96 28.19
C ASP A 508 19.09 -8.48 28.22
N GLY A 509 19.81 -8.99 27.24
CA GLY A 509 20.13 -10.41 27.12
C GLY A 509 20.32 -10.90 25.69
N ALA A 510 20.57 -12.19 25.54
CA ALA A 510 20.68 -12.82 24.23
C ALA A 510 19.28 -13.11 23.64
N LEU A 511 19.01 -12.59 22.45
CA LEU A 511 17.86 -12.98 21.63
C LEU A 511 18.34 -13.97 20.58
N SER A 512 17.71 -15.14 20.48
CA SER A 512 18.01 -16.13 19.45
C SER A 512 16.77 -16.46 18.63
N LEU A 513 16.91 -16.37 17.31
CA LEU A 513 15.85 -16.53 16.34
C LEU A 513 16.18 -17.66 15.37
N ARG A 514 15.14 -18.36 14.91
CA ARG A 514 15.21 -19.36 13.85
C ARG A 514 14.18 -19.04 12.78
N ILE A 515 14.64 -19.00 11.53
CA ILE A 515 13.83 -18.77 10.35
C ILE A 515 13.65 -20.11 9.65
N THR A 516 12.39 -20.53 9.47
CA THR A 516 12.04 -21.82 8.88
C THR A 516 11.33 -21.65 7.53
N PRO A 517 11.56 -22.52 6.56
CA PRO A 517 11.01 -22.36 5.22
C PRO A 517 9.50 -22.53 5.17
N MET A 518 8.87 -21.75 4.30
CA MET A 518 7.45 -21.85 3.94
C MET A 518 7.22 -22.11 2.45
N SER A 519 8.29 -22.13 1.65
CA SER A 519 8.28 -22.50 0.24
C SER A 519 9.39 -23.51 -0.09
N THR A 520 9.23 -24.21 -1.21
CA THR A 520 10.24 -25.01 -1.89
C THR A 520 11.12 -24.19 -2.85
N ASN A 521 10.77 -22.92 -3.07
CA ASN A 521 11.61 -21.93 -3.72
C ASN A 521 12.26 -21.10 -2.60
N GLY A 522 13.51 -21.41 -2.25
CA GLY A 522 14.19 -20.85 -1.09
C GLY A 522 14.39 -19.33 -1.14
N ALA A 523 14.66 -18.74 0.02
CA ALA A 523 15.14 -17.37 0.17
C ALA A 523 16.62 -17.36 0.56
N ASP A 524 17.39 -16.44 -0.03
CA ASP A 524 18.73 -16.10 0.42
C ASP A 524 18.71 -14.73 1.09
N TYR A 525 19.23 -14.65 2.31
CA TYR A 525 19.48 -13.40 3.02
C TYR A 525 20.97 -13.16 3.18
N ALA A 526 21.37 -11.90 3.27
CA ALA A 526 22.73 -11.54 3.64
C ALA A 526 23.03 -11.98 5.08
N SER A 527 24.17 -12.66 5.29
CA SER A 527 24.72 -12.93 6.62
C SER A 527 25.56 -11.75 7.12
N SER A 528 26.08 -11.85 8.33
CA SER A 528 27.03 -10.90 8.91
C SER A 528 28.35 -10.80 8.14
N GLU A 529 28.75 -11.85 7.42
CA GLU A 529 29.94 -11.88 6.55
C GLU A 529 29.70 -11.19 5.21
N TYR A 530 28.43 -10.89 4.86
CA TYR A 530 28.12 -10.24 3.60
C TYR A 530 28.62 -8.78 3.59
N PRO A 531 29.32 -8.34 2.54
CA PRO A 531 29.93 -7.01 2.50
C PRO A 531 28.88 -5.89 2.50
N GLY A 532 29.28 -4.72 2.99
CA GLY A 532 28.45 -3.50 2.93
C GLY A 532 27.50 -3.31 4.11
N GLY A 533 27.63 -4.10 5.19
CA GLY A 533 26.82 -3.94 6.40
C GLY A 533 25.36 -4.30 6.19
N LEU A 534 25.10 -5.31 5.36
CA LEU A 534 23.75 -5.76 4.99
C LEU A 534 23.30 -7.00 5.78
N GLY A 535 24.10 -7.48 6.73
CA GLY A 535 23.74 -8.60 7.59
C GLY A 535 22.53 -8.31 8.49
N PRO A 536 22.01 -9.33 9.20
CA PRO A 536 20.82 -9.18 10.01
C PRO A 536 20.98 -8.11 11.10
N ALA A 537 19.93 -7.32 11.29
CA ALA A 537 19.89 -6.29 12.32
C ALA A 537 18.62 -6.40 13.15
N LEU A 538 18.74 -6.15 14.45
CA LEU A 538 17.61 -6.02 15.37
C LEU A 538 17.47 -4.55 15.77
N VAL A 539 16.34 -3.94 15.43
CA VAL A 539 16.06 -2.53 15.71
C VAL A 539 15.00 -2.42 16.79
N LEU A 540 15.37 -1.85 17.93
CA LEU A 540 14.47 -1.64 19.07
C LEU A 540 14.05 -0.17 19.14
N ARG A 541 12.76 0.06 19.36
CA ARG A 541 12.23 1.33 19.86
C ARG A 541 11.98 1.20 21.35
N VAL A 542 12.65 2.03 22.13
CA VAL A 542 12.60 1.99 23.60
C VAL A 542 12.25 3.36 24.16
N ALA A 543 11.43 3.40 25.20
CA ALA A 543 11.08 4.61 25.94
C ALA A 543 11.60 4.53 27.38
N ASP A 544 11.97 5.66 27.95
CA ASP A 544 12.19 5.75 29.39
C ASP A 544 10.85 5.51 30.12
N GLN A 545 10.91 4.79 31.26
CA GLN A 545 9.71 4.44 32.04
C GLN A 545 9.13 5.60 32.84
#